data_AF-A0A3P7MQ58-F1
#
_entry.id   AF-A0A3P7MQ58-F1
#
_cell.length_a   1.000
_cell.length_b   1.000
_cell.length_c   1.000
_cell.angle_alpha   90.00
_cell.angle_beta   90.00
_cell.angle_gamma   90.00
#
_symmetry.space_group_name_H-M   'P 1'
#
loop_
_entity.id
_entity.type
_entity.pdbx_description
1 polymer ?
#
loop_
_entity_poly.entity_id
_entity_poly.type
_entity_poly.pdbx_seq_one_letter_code
_entity_poly.pdbx_strand_id
1 'polypeptide(L)'
;MQLSRCKLQQYDKYGKLNIFKVNHVTYKELPGMRPEKFSFKTLQQLVSHKPKQNVALDHLPVYSEILKFGSLDQNLMRGLMSTLEDAFMRIPSHKDEGLSYSHEEICCYVIDEYIGDVSKNGIIREQKARTRIFCSAFVNKGPHIMEDYEKDHMLKFYPLDGCKFELMRFRVSLRNNRELPLQVHCTYSIDDRRVSMRCELLVPGYFTASQRSGAVPCEDVEIRIPVPEEWIYHFRVEKHNRYGSVHSTLRKPGKIKGLERITQMAQSLLPPSLLEASIGLAKYEHIYKSVVWRIPRVPEKNEGE
;
A
#
# COMPACT_ATOMS: atom_id res chain seq x y z
N MET A 1 8.23 19.42 -1.73
CA MET A 1 6.77 19.22 -1.91
C MET A 1 6.47 17.73 -2.03
N GLN A 2 5.41 17.22 -1.42
CA GLN A 2 5.05 15.79 -1.48
C GLN A 2 3.54 15.57 -1.51
N LEU A 3 3.07 14.64 -2.34
CA LEU A 3 1.68 14.20 -2.34
C LEU A 3 1.40 13.20 -1.21
N SER A 4 0.23 13.28 -0.59
CA SER A 4 -0.28 12.19 0.26
C SER A 4 -0.76 11.02 -0.60
N ARG A 5 -0.83 9.81 -0.01
CA ARG A 5 -1.58 8.71 -0.62
C ARG A 5 -3.04 9.13 -0.86
N CYS A 6 -3.63 8.63 -1.95
CA CYS A 6 -5.05 8.80 -2.19
C CYS A 6 -5.85 7.98 -1.18
N LYS A 7 -6.87 8.58 -0.57
CA LYS A 7 -7.77 7.90 0.37
C LYS A 7 -9.22 8.32 0.19
N LEU A 8 -10.13 7.51 0.71
CA LEU A 8 -11.54 7.88 0.77
C LEU A 8 -11.81 8.75 2.01
N GLN A 9 -12.47 9.88 1.83
CA GLN A 9 -12.98 10.72 2.91
C GLN A 9 -14.49 10.92 2.77
N GLN A 10 -15.21 10.89 3.90
CA GLN A 10 -16.64 11.20 3.93
C GLN A 10 -16.89 12.63 3.46
N TYR A 11 -17.82 12.82 2.52
CA TYR A 11 -18.19 14.14 1.99
C TYR A 11 -19.55 14.59 2.51
N ASP A 12 -20.57 13.73 2.42
CA ASP A 12 -21.91 13.99 2.94
C ASP A 12 -22.45 12.75 3.70
N LYS A 13 -23.76 12.66 3.95
CA LYS A 13 -24.36 11.50 4.64
C LYS A 13 -24.29 10.19 3.81
N TYR A 14 -24.14 10.28 2.50
CA TYR A 14 -24.35 9.19 1.54
C TYR A 14 -23.11 8.84 0.70
N GLY A 15 -22.11 9.72 0.65
CA GLY A 15 -21.04 9.70 -0.33
C GLY A 15 -19.66 9.96 0.28
N LYS A 16 -18.66 9.31 -0.33
CA LYS A 16 -17.24 9.53 -0.05
C LYS A 16 -16.59 10.08 -1.30
N LEU A 17 -15.51 10.85 -1.12
CA LEU A 17 -14.66 11.33 -2.20
C LEU A 17 -13.30 10.66 -2.13
N ASN A 18 -12.70 10.44 -3.29
CA ASN A 18 -11.26 10.22 -3.39
C ASN A 18 -10.58 11.55 -3.09
N ILE A 19 -9.64 11.55 -2.15
CA ILE A 19 -8.88 12.75 -1.78
C ILE A 19 -7.38 12.46 -1.77
N PHE A 20 -6.60 13.47 -2.14
CA PHE A 20 -5.18 13.54 -1.85
C PHE A 20 -4.80 14.97 -1.50
N LYS A 21 -3.67 15.13 -0.82
CA LYS A 21 -3.16 16.42 -0.34
C LYS A 21 -1.81 16.70 -0.98
N VAL A 22 -1.54 17.97 -1.25
CA VAL A 22 -0.22 18.48 -1.56
C VAL A 22 0.33 19.07 -0.27
N ASN A 23 1.46 18.54 0.19
CA ASN A 23 2.10 18.99 1.42
C ASN A 23 3.45 19.64 1.13
N HIS A 24 3.73 20.73 1.83
CA HIS A 24 5.09 21.14 2.11
C HIS A 24 5.63 20.26 3.23
N VAL A 25 6.81 19.67 3.02
CA VAL A 25 7.42 18.76 4.01
C VAL A 25 8.68 19.43 4.52
N THR A 26 8.72 19.67 5.82
CA THR A 26 9.92 20.10 6.53
C THR A 26 10.37 18.97 7.45
N TYR A 27 11.61 18.99 7.90
CA TYR A 27 12.14 17.96 8.79
C TYR A 27 12.58 18.59 10.11
N LYS A 28 12.31 17.89 11.21
CA LYS A 28 12.77 18.27 12.55
C LYS A 28 13.59 17.14 13.15
N GLU A 29 14.71 17.49 13.77
CA GLU A 29 15.46 16.57 14.61
C GLU A 29 14.71 16.37 15.92
N LEU A 30 14.29 15.12 16.17
CA LEU A 30 13.65 14.74 17.42
C LEU A 30 14.39 13.54 18.02
N PRO A 31 14.50 13.42 19.35
CA PRO A 31 15.01 12.22 20.00
C PRO A 31 14.24 10.98 19.54
N GLY A 32 14.93 10.13 18.79
CA GLY A 32 14.37 9.03 18.02
C GLY A 32 13.97 7.84 18.88
N MET A 33 12.71 7.43 18.72
CA MET A 33 12.23 6.09 19.08
C MET A 33 11.77 5.41 17.78
N ARG A 34 12.68 4.80 17.00
CA ARG A 34 12.27 3.97 15.84
C ARG A 34 11.67 2.65 16.34
N PRO A 35 10.38 2.34 16.08
CA PRO A 35 9.78 1.05 16.46
C PRO A 35 10.47 -0.14 15.78
N GLU A 36 11.00 0.06 14.56
CA GLU A 36 11.62 -0.99 13.73
C GLU A 36 12.99 -1.47 14.24
N LYS A 37 13.60 -0.76 15.20
CA LYS A 37 14.85 -1.18 15.87
C LYS A 37 14.61 -1.94 17.19
N PHE A 38 13.36 -2.10 17.63
CA PHE A 38 13.03 -2.84 18.85
C PHE A 38 12.62 -4.29 18.53
N SER A 39 13.58 -5.21 18.64
CA SER A 39 13.23 -6.61 18.93
C SER A 39 12.64 -6.68 20.34
N PHE A 40 11.58 -7.46 20.54
CA PHE A 40 11.00 -7.72 21.87
C PHE A 40 12.03 -8.19 22.92
N LYS A 41 13.18 -8.75 22.50
CA LYS A 41 14.29 -9.13 23.39
C LYS A 41 14.98 -7.94 24.06
N THR A 42 14.96 -6.75 23.46
CA THR A 42 15.62 -5.54 24.00
C THR A 42 14.77 -4.81 25.04
N LEU A 43 13.44 -5.01 25.04
CA LEU A 43 12.52 -4.39 26.01
C LEU A 43 12.71 -4.93 27.43
N GLN A 44 13.14 -6.20 27.60
CA GLN A 44 13.45 -6.74 28.94
C GLN A 44 14.71 -6.10 29.56
N GLN A 45 15.61 -5.51 28.77
CA GLN A 45 16.82 -4.84 29.28
C GLN A 45 16.60 -3.37 29.65
N LEU A 46 15.49 -2.75 29.23
CA LEU A 46 15.19 -1.33 29.52
C LEU A 46 14.58 -1.09 30.92
N VAL A 47 14.19 -2.14 31.63
CA VAL A 47 13.59 -2.03 32.98
C VAL A 47 14.66 -1.93 34.08
N SER A 48 15.96 -2.11 33.79
CA SER A 48 16.97 -2.24 34.84
C SER A 48 18.15 -1.26 34.82
N HIS A 49 18.29 -0.34 33.87
CA HIS A 49 19.41 0.64 33.93
C HIS A 49 19.02 2.04 33.44
N LYS A 50 19.53 3.05 34.17
CA LYS A 50 19.42 4.50 33.88
C LYS A 50 19.58 4.79 32.37
N PRO A 51 18.77 5.68 31.79
CA PRO A 51 18.83 5.98 30.36
C PRO A 51 20.22 6.54 30.01
N LYS A 52 20.96 5.81 29.17
CA LYS A 52 22.24 6.27 28.63
C LYS A 52 21.97 7.49 27.73
N GLN A 53 22.74 8.54 27.98
CA GLN A 53 22.74 9.83 27.30
C GLN A 53 23.31 9.71 25.88
N ASN A 54 22.64 8.96 25.01
CA ASN A 54 22.87 8.90 23.57
C ASN A 54 21.53 8.56 22.90
N VAL A 55 20.56 9.46 23.03
CA VAL A 55 19.29 9.32 22.32
C VAL A 55 19.56 9.64 20.86
N ALA A 56 19.58 8.63 19.99
CA ALA A 56 19.76 8.82 18.56
C ALA A 56 18.68 9.78 18.06
N LEU A 57 19.07 10.94 17.51
CA LEU A 57 18.13 11.89 16.92
C LEU A 57 17.68 11.35 15.55
N ASP A 58 16.38 11.40 15.29
CA ASP A 58 15.79 11.03 14.01
C ASP A 58 15.24 12.28 13.29
N HIS A 59 15.41 12.31 11.97
CA HIS A 59 14.81 13.34 11.11
C HIS A 59 13.37 12.97 10.77
N LEU A 60 12.42 13.52 11.51
CA LEU A 60 11.00 13.23 11.30
C LEU A 60 10.35 14.26 10.36
N PRO A 61 9.60 13.80 9.33
CA PRO A 61 8.90 14.69 8.42
C PRO A 61 7.69 15.34 9.11
N VAL A 62 7.59 16.66 8.96
CA VAL A 62 6.45 17.48 9.37
C VAL A 62 5.74 17.97 8.13
N TYR A 63 4.48 17.56 7.98
CA TYR A 63 3.66 17.87 6.81
C TYR A 63 2.82 19.11 7.08
N SER A 64 3.02 20.16 6.28
CA SER A 64 2.12 21.31 6.19
C SER A 64 1.26 21.19 4.93
N GLU A 65 -0.05 21.03 5.10
CA GLU A 65 -0.99 20.92 3.99
C GLU A 65 -1.12 22.26 3.28
N ILE A 66 -0.81 22.28 1.98
CA ILE A 66 -0.98 23.48 1.14
C ILE A 66 -2.30 23.40 0.39
N LEU A 67 -2.54 22.27 -0.28
CA LEU A 67 -3.75 22.06 -1.08
C LEU A 67 -4.33 20.68 -0.80
N LYS A 68 -5.65 20.60 -0.95
CA LYS A 68 -6.39 19.35 -0.85
C LYS A 68 -7.35 19.22 -2.03
N PHE A 69 -7.23 18.11 -2.72
CA PHE A 69 -8.08 17.77 -3.86
C PHE A 69 -9.07 16.69 -3.45
N GLY A 70 -10.29 16.78 -3.99
CA GLY A 70 -11.35 15.81 -3.75
C GLY A 70 -12.20 15.63 -5.00
N SER A 71 -12.45 14.38 -5.40
CA SER A 71 -13.34 14.05 -6.52
C SER A 71 -14.03 12.70 -6.32
N LEU A 72 -15.21 12.55 -6.91
CA LEU A 72 -15.88 11.26 -7.05
C LEU A 72 -15.17 10.38 -8.10
N ASP A 73 -14.56 11.01 -9.10
CA ASP A 73 -13.85 10.32 -10.18
C ASP A 73 -12.42 9.96 -9.74
N GLN A 74 -12.19 8.66 -9.55
CA GLN A 74 -10.87 8.14 -9.18
C GLN A 74 -9.84 8.26 -10.32
N ASN A 75 -10.26 8.12 -11.58
CA ASN A 75 -9.36 8.17 -12.72
C ASN A 75 -8.83 9.59 -12.91
N LEU A 76 -9.71 10.60 -12.79
CA LEU A 76 -9.31 12.00 -12.77
C LEU A 76 -8.29 12.26 -11.65
N MET A 77 -8.53 11.77 -10.43
CA MET A 77 -7.62 11.96 -9.30
C MET A 77 -6.26 11.31 -9.55
N ARG A 78 -6.23 10.07 -10.08
CA ARG A 78 -4.98 9.38 -10.43
C ARG A 78 -4.20 10.13 -11.52
N GLY A 79 -4.89 10.62 -12.54
CA GLY A 79 -4.29 11.42 -13.61
C GLY A 79 -3.69 12.72 -13.07
N LEU A 80 -4.45 13.46 -12.26
CA LEU A 80 -3.99 14.69 -11.63
C LEU A 80 -2.77 14.46 -10.73
N MET A 81 -2.78 13.40 -9.92
CA MET A 81 -1.62 13.04 -9.09
C MET A 81 -0.37 12.81 -9.95
N SER A 82 -0.47 12.02 -11.03
CA SER A 82 0.66 11.77 -11.92
C SER A 82 1.19 13.06 -12.54
N THR A 83 0.31 13.95 -13.01
CA THR A 83 0.69 15.25 -13.58
C THR A 83 1.39 16.14 -12.55
N LEU A 84 0.90 16.16 -11.29
CA LEU A 84 1.53 16.92 -10.21
C LEU A 84 2.90 16.35 -9.83
N GLU A 85 3.05 15.03 -9.77
CA GLU A 85 4.35 14.39 -9.52
C GLU A 85 5.36 14.72 -10.63
N ASP A 86 4.93 14.70 -11.90
CA ASP A 86 5.78 15.07 -13.03
C ASP A 86 6.16 16.56 -12.99
N ALA A 87 5.24 17.43 -12.58
CA ALA A 87 5.52 18.83 -12.36
C ALA A 87 6.53 19.03 -11.22
N PHE A 88 6.36 18.35 -10.08
CA PHE A 88 7.28 18.42 -8.94
C PHE A 88 8.70 17.96 -9.30
N MET A 89 8.83 16.91 -10.13
CA MET A 89 10.13 16.43 -10.60
C MET A 89 10.88 17.48 -11.45
N ARG A 90 10.16 18.39 -12.11
CA ARG A 90 10.74 19.46 -12.95
C ARG A 90 11.03 20.75 -12.18
N ILE A 91 10.60 20.87 -10.93
CA ILE A 91 10.90 22.05 -10.12
C ILE A 91 12.41 22.10 -9.90
N PRO A 92 13.08 23.23 -10.23
CA PRO A 92 14.51 23.37 -9.99
C PRO A 92 14.85 23.12 -8.53
N SER A 93 15.94 22.39 -8.29
CA SER A 93 16.46 22.19 -6.96
C SER A 93 16.94 23.51 -6.37
N HIS A 94 16.36 23.91 -5.24
CA HIS A 94 16.88 24.98 -4.39
C HIS A 94 17.65 24.35 -3.23
N LYS A 95 18.80 24.94 -2.88
CA LYS A 95 19.55 24.56 -1.68
C LYS A 95 19.36 25.65 -0.65
N ASP A 96 18.82 25.27 0.49
CA ASP A 96 18.68 26.21 1.61
C ASP A 96 20.07 26.38 2.25
N GLU A 97 20.58 27.61 2.25
CA GLU A 97 21.83 27.94 2.90
C GLU A 97 21.62 28.07 4.42
N GLY A 98 22.54 27.53 5.21
CA GLY A 98 22.54 27.69 6.67
C GLY A 98 21.89 26.57 7.48
N LEU A 99 21.55 25.44 6.86
CA LEU A 99 21.14 24.24 7.59
C LEU A 99 22.35 23.61 8.31
N SER A 100 22.13 23.21 9.57
CA SER A 100 23.07 22.39 10.32
C SER A 100 22.33 21.29 11.09
N TYR A 101 22.91 20.10 11.11
CA TYR A 101 22.36 18.88 11.70
C TYR A 101 23.25 18.37 12.81
N SER A 102 22.64 17.97 13.91
CA SER A 102 23.31 17.30 15.03
C SER A 102 23.74 15.89 14.66
N HIS A 103 23.01 15.24 13.74
CA HIS A 103 23.31 13.90 13.24
C HIS A 103 23.18 13.89 11.72
N GLU A 104 24.19 13.44 11.00
CA GLU A 104 24.12 13.33 9.53
C GLU A 104 23.51 12.00 9.10
N GLU A 105 22.63 12.01 8.10
CA GLU A 105 21.96 10.81 7.60
C GLU A 105 21.67 10.95 6.11
N ILE A 106 21.95 9.89 5.35
CA ILE A 106 21.46 9.72 3.97
C ILE A 106 20.71 8.40 3.90
N CYS A 107 19.49 8.45 3.38
CA CYS A 107 18.67 7.27 3.13
C CYS A 107 18.16 7.27 1.69
N CYS A 108 18.30 6.13 1.03
CA CYS A 108 17.76 5.91 -0.31
C CYS A 108 16.61 4.91 -0.23
N TYR A 109 15.50 5.22 -0.88
CA TYR A 109 14.30 4.38 -0.97
C TYR A 109 14.04 4.02 -2.42
N VAL A 110 13.96 2.74 -2.71
CA VAL A 110 13.59 2.23 -4.04
C VAL A 110 12.14 1.78 -4.00
N ILE A 111 11.33 2.33 -4.90
CA ILE A 111 9.91 2.00 -5.04
C ILE A 111 9.69 1.46 -6.44
N ASP A 112 9.23 0.22 -6.53
CA ASP A 112 8.81 -0.42 -7.76
C ASP A 112 7.28 -0.39 -7.89
N GLU A 113 6.82 0.10 -9.03
CA GLU A 113 5.41 0.19 -9.40
C GLU A 113 5.15 -0.73 -10.59
N TYR A 114 4.21 -1.66 -10.46
CA TYR A 114 3.79 -2.57 -11.54
C TYR A 114 2.31 -2.36 -11.88
N ILE A 115 2.00 -2.27 -13.16
CA ILE A 115 0.65 -2.24 -13.71
C ILE A 115 0.59 -3.30 -14.81
N GLY A 116 -0.43 -4.16 -14.77
CA GLY A 116 -0.63 -5.19 -15.78
C GLY A 116 -2.10 -5.41 -16.08
N ASP A 117 -2.39 -5.55 -17.37
CA ASP A 117 -3.69 -5.95 -17.89
C ASP A 117 -3.66 -7.43 -18.27
N VAL A 118 -4.55 -8.20 -17.67
CA VAL A 118 -4.53 -9.66 -17.74
C VAL A 118 -5.88 -10.15 -18.27
N SER A 119 -5.84 -11.13 -19.16
CA SER A 119 -7.06 -11.77 -19.66
C SER A 119 -7.70 -12.69 -18.59
N LYS A 120 -8.95 -13.12 -18.85
CA LYS A 120 -9.65 -14.11 -18.00
C LYS A 120 -8.83 -15.39 -17.75
N ASN A 121 -8.00 -15.79 -18.70
CA ASN A 121 -7.21 -17.02 -18.64
C ASN A 121 -5.83 -16.80 -18.01
N GLY A 122 -5.55 -15.63 -17.42
CA GLY A 122 -4.26 -15.32 -16.80
C GLY A 122 -3.18 -14.84 -17.79
N ILE A 123 -3.49 -14.72 -19.08
CA ILE A 123 -2.53 -14.24 -20.10
C ILE A 123 -2.35 -12.73 -19.97
N ILE A 124 -1.10 -12.27 -19.83
CA ILE A 124 -0.72 -10.86 -19.79
C ILE A 124 -0.91 -10.25 -21.18
N ARG A 125 -1.74 -9.19 -21.28
CA ARG A 125 -1.97 -8.43 -22.51
C ARG A 125 -1.05 -7.22 -22.60
N GLU A 126 -0.96 -6.46 -21.51
CA GLU A 126 -0.10 -5.29 -21.38
C GLU A 126 0.52 -5.29 -19.99
N GLN A 127 1.77 -4.84 -19.88
CA GLN A 127 2.43 -4.66 -18.60
C GLN A 127 3.39 -3.48 -18.66
N LYS A 128 3.46 -2.72 -17.57
CA LYS A 128 4.36 -1.59 -17.38
C LYS A 128 4.92 -1.66 -15.98
N ALA A 129 6.23 -1.47 -15.87
CA ALA A 129 6.89 -1.29 -14.59
C ALA A 129 7.71 -0.01 -14.59
N ARG A 130 7.74 0.63 -13.42
CA ARG A 130 8.47 1.87 -13.18
C ARG A 130 9.15 1.78 -11.83
N THR A 131 10.42 2.14 -11.80
CA THR A 131 11.18 2.26 -10.56
C THR A 131 11.42 3.73 -10.28
N ARG A 132 11.21 4.12 -9.02
CA ARG A 132 11.43 5.47 -8.50
C ARG A 132 12.42 5.37 -7.34
N ILE A 133 13.49 6.15 -7.41
CA ILE A 133 14.48 6.25 -6.34
C ILE A 133 14.29 7.59 -5.64
N PHE A 134 14.04 7.54 -4.35
CA PHE A 134 13.97 8.72 -3.50
C PHE A 134 15.21 8.78 -2.63
N CYS A 135 15.75 9.97 -2.44
CA CYS A 135 16.83 10.25 -1.52
C CYS A 135 16.33 11.20 -0.44
N SER A 136 16.67 10.93 0.81
CA SER A 136 16.61 11.92 1.90
C SER A 136 18.00 12.10 2.46
N ALA A 137 18.46 13.35 2.52
CA ALA A 137 19.78 13.67 3.03
C ALA A 137 19.70 14.82 4.05
N PHE A 138 20.46 14.66 5.13
CA PHE A 138 20.67 15.61 6.20
C PHE A 138 22.18 15.64 6.44
N VAL A 139 22.89 16.57 5.80
CA VAL A 139 24.35 16.57 5.76
C VAL A 139 24.92 17.96 5.94
N ASN A 140 25.88 18.14 6.85
CA ASN A 140 26.56 19.41 6.98
C ASN A 140 27.66 19.52 5.92
N LYS A 141 27.62 20.54 5.06
CA LYS A 141 28.70 20.94 4.12
C LYS A 141 29.48 19.76 3.51
N GLY A 142 28.92 19.08 2.50
CA GLY A 142 29.62 18.03 1.73
C GLY A 142 30.34 18.54 0.46
N PRO A 143 31.43 17.88 0.00
CA PRO A 143 32.25 18.31 -1.13
C PRO A 143 31.61 18.10 -2.51
N HIS A 144 32.17 18.80 -3.51
CA HIS A 144 31.83 18.69 -4.93
C HIS A 144 32.38 17.38 -5.52
N ILE A 145 31.50 16.49 -5.98
CA ILE A 145 31.90 15.42 -6.91
C ILE A 145 30.92 15.42 -8.07
N MET A 146 31.42 15.83 -9.23
CA MET A 146 30.81 15.63 -10.54
C MET A 146 31.70 14.64 -11.29
N GLU A 147 31.14 13.54 -11.78
CA GLU A 147 31.79 12.71 -12.82
C GLU A 147 30.78 11.75 -13.46
N ASP A 148 31.10 11.34 -14.68
CA ASP A 148 30.18 10.76 -15.67
C ASP A 148 29.71 9.34 -15.33
N TYR A 149 28.39 9.19 -15.10
CA TYR A 149 27.70 7.89 -14.92
C TYR A 149 28.00 6.89 -16.05
N GLU A 150 28.26 7.39 -17.26
CA GLU A 150 28.53 6.57 -18.44
C GLU A 150 29.80 5.72 -18.32
N LYS A 151 30.74 6.11 -17.45
CA LYS A 151 32.04 5.43 -17.32
C LYS A 151 32.04 4.31 -16.27
N ASP A 152 31.40 4.53 -15.13
CA ASP A 152 31.48 3.63 -13.97
C ASP A 152 30.13 3.09 -13.50
N HIS A 153 29.02 3.50 -14.14
CA HIS A 153 27.65 3.19 -13.71
C HIS A 153 27.35 3.62 -12.27
N MET A 154 28.12 4.58 -11.73
CA MET A 154 27.94 5.12 -10.39
C MET A 154 27.15 6.42 -10.47
N LEU A 155 26.02 6.47 -9.76
CA LEU A 155 25.25 7.70 -9.65
C LEU A 155 25.95 8.63 -8.65
N LYS A 156 26.72 9.59 -9.18
CA LYS A 156 27.38 10.65 -8.41
C LYS A 156 26.53 11.92 -8.44
N PHE A 157 26.09 12.40 -7.28
CA PHE A 157 25.29 13.62 -7.19
C PHE A 157 25.51 14.32 -5.85
N TYR A 158 25.21 15.62 -5.81
CA TYR A 158 25.08 16.36 -4.56
C TYR A 158 23.64 16.25 -4.07
N PRO A 159 23.37 15.63 -2.91
CA PRO A 159 22.00 15.49 -2.44
C PRO A 159 21.43 16.86 -2.03
N LEU A 160 20.12 17.03 -2.23
CA LEU A 160 19.40 18.15 -1.62
C LEU A 160 19.35 17.94 -0.12
N ASP A 161 19.72 18.99 0.61
CA ASP A 161 19.84 18.94 2.05
C ASP A 161 18.50 19.22 2.73
N GLY A 162 18.27 18.62 3.89
CA GLY A 162 17.09 18.85 4.71
C GLY A 162 15.76 18.37 4.13
N CYS A 163 15.77 17.58 3.06
CA CYS A 163 14.54 17.15 2.42
C CYS A 163 14.62 15.74 1.82
N LYS A 164 13.44 15.17 1.57
CA LYS A 164 13.27 13.99 0.72
C LYS A 164 12.84 14.43 -0.67
N PHE A 165 13.55 13.95 -1.67
CA PHE A 165 13.29 14.26 -3.07
C PHE A 165 13.36 12.99 -3.93
N GLU A 166 12.71 13.05 -5.08
CA GLU A 166 12.82 12.00 -6.09
C GLU A 166 14.09 12.23 -6.89
N LEU A 167 15.05 11.32 -6.77
CA LEU A 167 16.36 11.41 -7.39
C LEU A 167 16.31 10.97 -8.85
N MET A 168 15.65 9.84 -9.11
CA MET A 168 15.48 9.33 -10.47
C MET A 168 14.23 8.49 -10.62
N ARG A 169 13.71 8.47 -11.85
CA ARG A 169 12.56 7.68 -12.27
C ARG A 169 12.85 7.08 -13.63
N PHE A 170 12.70 5.77 -13.76
CA PHE A 170 12.92 5.09 -15.03
C PHE A 170 11.93 3.95 -15.23
N ARG A 171 11.65 3.65 -16.51
CA ARG A 171 10.84 2.48 -16.88
C ARG A 171 11.73 1.24 -16.85
N VAL A 172 11.19 0.16 -16.32
CA VAL A 172 11.88 -1.13 -16.29
C VAL A 172 11.42 -1.96 -17.48
N SER A 173 12.38 -2.49 -18.24
CA SER A 173 12.08 -3.47 -19.28
C SER A 173 11.63 -4.77 -18.62
N LEU A 174 10.35 -5.09 -18.74
CA LEU A 174 9.79 -6.35 -18.28
C LEU A 174 10.07 -7.46 -19.31
N ARG A 175 10.49 -8.64 -18.85
CA ARG A 175 10.60 -9.81 -19.72
C ARG A 175 9.21 -10.37 -20.00
N ASN A 176 8.99 -10.83 -21.22
CA ASN A 176 7.77 -11.57 -21.57
C ASN A 176 7.72 -12.86 -20.72
N ASN A 177 6.53 -13.20 -20.20
CA ASN A 177 6.25 -14.42 -19.43
C ASN A 177 6.93 -14.52 -18.04
N ARG A 178 7.01 -13.42 -17.29
CA ARG A 178 7.18 -13.54 -15.82
C ARG A 178 5.84 -13.85 -15.16
N GLU A 179 5.88 -14.65 -14.11
CA GLU A 179 4.73 -14.88 -13.26
C GLU A 179 4.28 -13.55 -12.61
N LEU A 180 2.97 -13.29 -12.61
CA LEU A 180 2.40 -12.05 -12.06
C LEU A 180 2.63 -12.00 -10.54
N PRO A 181 2.92 -10.80 -9.98
CA PRO A 181 3.10 -10.66 -8.53
C PRO A 181 1.84 -11.03 -7.74
N LEU A 182 0.66 -10.85 -8.34
CA LEU A 182 -0.64 -11.26 -7.81
C LEU A 182 -1.49 -11.80 -8.96
N GLN A 183 -2.19 -12.90 -8.71
CA GLN A 183 -3.13 -13.49 -9.65
C GLN A 183 -4.51 -13.55 -9.01
N VAL A 184 -5.51 -12.99 -9.69
CA VAL A 184 -6.91 -12.99 -9.22
C VAL A 184 -7.76 -13.78 -10.20
N HIS A 185 -8.51 -14.75 -9.68
CA HIS A 185 -9.42 -15.56 -10.47
C HIS A 185 -10.85 -15.40 -9.96
N CYS A 186 -11.77 -14.98 -10.84
CA CYS A 186 -13.18 -14.85 -10.52
C CYS A 186 -14.01 -15.82 -11.37
N THR A 187 -14.75 -16.71 -10.72
CA THR A 187 -15.70 -17.63 -11.36
C THR A 187 -17.13 -17.26 -10.99
N TYR A 188 -18.01 -17.28 -11.99
CA TYR A 188 -19.44 -17.05 -11.84
C TYR A 188 -20.19 -18.31 -12.27
N SER A 189 -21.18 -18.71 -11.48
CA SER A 189 -22.16 -19.74 -11.85
C SER A 189 -23.56 -19.17 -11.67
N ILE A 190 -24.44 -19.48 -12.62
CA ILE A 190 -25.85 -19.09 -12.58
C ILE A 190 -26.65 -20.39 -12.52
N ASP A 191 -27.45 -20.53 -11.48
CA ASP A 191 -28.34 -21.66 -11.24
C ASP A 191 -29.76 -21.12 -11.08
N ASP A 192 -30.54 -21.16 -12.17
CA ASP A 192 -31.88 -20.56 -12.30
C ASP A 192 -31.93 -19.11 -11.80
N ARG A 193 -32.37 -18.90 -10.55
CA ARG A 193 -32.52 -17.58 -9.91
C ARG A 193 -31.34 -17.18 -9.02
N ARG A 194 -30.31 -18.01 -8.91
CA ARG A 194 -29.17 -17.80 -8.03
C ARG A 194 -27.91 -17.53 -8.83
N VAL A 195 -27.25 -16.41 -8.55
CA VAL A 195 -25.90 -16.15 -9.03
C VAL A 195 -24.91 -16.41 -7.89
N SER A 196 -23.94 -17.28 -8.15
CA SER A 196 -22.84 -17.58 -7.24
C SER A 196 -21.53 -17.06 -7.84
N MET A 197 -20.79 -16.28 -7.04
CA MET A 197 -19.51 -15.70 -7.42
C MET A 197 -18.45 -16.17 -6.44
N ARG A 198 -17.32 -16.65 -6.95
CA ARG A 198 -16.14 -17.02 -6.16
C ARG A 198 -14.93 -16.28 -6.71
N CYS A 199 -14.21 -15.59 -5.83
CA CYS A 199 -12.98 -14.87 -6.14
C CYS A 199 -11.84 -15.49 -5.35
N GLU A 200 -10.75 -15.80 -6.04
CA GLU A 200 -9.55 -16.41 -5.48
C GLU A 200 -8.35 -15.51 -5.74
N LEU A 201 -7.50 -15.35 -4.72
CA LEU A 201 -6.24 -14.62 -4.81
C LEU A 201 -5.10 -15.62 -4.65
N LEU A 202 -4.20 -15.66 -5.62
CA LEU A 202 -2.95 -16.38 -5.55
C LEU A 202 -1.79 -15.38 -5.50
N VAL A 203 -0.96 -15.53 -4.47
CA VAL A 203 0.32 -14.84 -4.34
C VAL A 203 1.41 -15.89 -4.56
N PRO A 204 2.03 -15.94 -5.75
CA PRO A 204 2.94 -17.03 -6.11
C PRO A 204 4.24 -17.08 -5.29
N GLY A 205 4.55 -16.00 -4.57
CA GLY A 205 5.69 -15.88 -3.67
C GLY A 205 6.70 -14.85 -4.15
N TYR A 206 7.74 -14.65 -3.35
CA TYR A 206 8.79 -13.67 -3.63
C TYR A 206 9.80 -14.25 -4.60
N PHE A 207 9.96 -13.60 -5.76
CA PHE A 207 11.08 -13.88 -6.66
C PHE A 207 12.22 -12.93 -6.35
N THR A 208 13.04 -13.27 -5.35
CA THR A 208 14.33 -12.61 -5.18
C THR A 208 15.41 -13.44 -5.86
N ALA A 209 16.19 -12.78 -6.74
CA ALA A 209 17.36 -13.41 -7.37
C ALA A 209 18.42 -13.83 -6.32
N SER A 210 18.37 -13.23 -5.13
CA SER A 210 19.14 -13.63 -3.97
C SER A 210 18.28 -14.50 -3.04
N GLN A 211 18.67 -15.75 -2.83
CA GLN A 211 18.10 -16.73 -1.88
C GLN A 211 18.17 -16.29 -0.39
N ARG A 212 18.25 -14.99 -0.10
CA ARG A 212 18.61 -14.39 1.21
C ARG A 212 17.63 -13.35 1.71
N SER A 213 16.39 -13.34 1.24
CA SER A 213 15.38 -12.39 1.71
C SER A 213 14.39 -13.16 2.56
N GLY A 214 14.25 -12.78 3.84
CA GLY A 214 13.07 -13.19 4.60
C GLY A 214 11.82 -12.82 3.81
N ALA A 215 10.81 -13.69 3.81
CA ALA A 215 9.55 -13.40 3.15
C ALA A 215 8.97 -12.14 3.78
N VAL A 216 9.05 -11.00 3.09
CA VAL A 216 8.16 -9.88 3.40
C VAL A 216 6.75 -10.42 3.16
N PRO A 217 5.74 -10.16 3.98
CA PRO A 217 4.39 -10.60 3.64
C PRO A 217 3.78 -9.70 2.56
N CYS A 218 2.84 -10.23 1.78
CA CYS A 218 2.04 -9.40 0.88
C CYS A 218 0.97 -8.70 1.72
N GLU A 219 1.04 -7.38 1.81
CA GLU A 219 0.20 -6.57 2.69
C GLU A 219 -0.64 -5.56 1.91
N ASP A 220 -1.66 -5.01 2.57
CA ASP A 220 -2.53 -3.95 2.05
C ASP A 220 -3.18 -4.29 0.69
N VAL A 221 -3.60 -5.55 0.50
CA VAL A 221 -4.25 -5.97 -0.75
C VAL A 221 -5.71 -5.53 -0.77
N GLU A 222 -6.12 -4.91 -1.88
CA GLU A 222 -7.51 -4.52 -2.15
C GLU A 222 -7.94 -5.06 -3.51
N ILE A 223 -8.91 -5.97 -3.52
CA ILE A 223 -9.54 -6.52 -4.72
C ILE A 223 -10.91 -5.86 -4.87
N ARG A 224 -11.22 -5.39 -6.07
CA ARG A 224 -12.50 -4.75 -6.38
C ARG A 224 -13.18 -5.53 -7.49
N ILE A 225 -14.36 -6.07 -7.17
CA ILE A 225 -15.15 -6.85 -8.11
C ILE A 225 -16.37 -5.99 -8.47
N PRO A 226 -16.42 -5.43 -9.70
CA PRO A 226 -17.57 -4.65 -10.13
C PRO A 226 -18.82 -5.51 -10.17
N VAL A 227 -19.95 -4.94 -9.76
CA VAL A 227 -21.26 -5.61 -9.80
C VAL A 227 -22.24 -4.78 -10.62
N PRO A 228 -23.18 -5.41 -11.35
CA PRO A 228 -24.28 -4.72 -12.02
C PRO A 228 -25.06 -3.82 -11.05
N GLU A 229 -25.58 -2.70 -11.55
CA GLU A 229 -26.30 -1.73 -10.71
C GLU A 229 -27.58 -2.33 -10.13
N GLU A 230 -28.21 -3.22 -10.88
CA GLU A 230 -29.37 -3.99 -10.51
C GLU A 230 -29.09 -4.84 -9.27
N TRP A 231 -27.84 -5.22 -8.97
CA TRP A 231 -27.54 -6.05 -7.81
C TRP A 231 -27.31 -5.24 -6.54
N ILE A 232 -27.22 -3.91 -6.62
CA ILE A 232 -26.81 -3.06 -5.50
C ILE A 232 -27.78 -3.20 -4.31
N TYR A 233 -29.08 -3.39 -4.55
CA TYR A 233 -30.06 -3.51 -3.47
C TYR A 233 -29.82 -4.73 -2.60
N HIS A 234 -29.28 -5.83 -3.15
CA HIS A 234 -28.93 -7.02 -2.38
C HIS A 234 -27.78 -6.77 -1.41
N PHE A 235 -26.88 -5.82 -1.71
CA PHE A 235 -25.72 -5.51 -0.88
C PHE A 235 -25.93 -4.32 0.08
N ARG A 236 -27.16 -3.79 0.17
CA ARG A 236 -27.53 -2.71 1.09
C ARG A 236 -28.40 -3.25 2.23
N VAL A 237 -28.17 -2.74 3.43
CA VAL A 237 -28.94 -3.08 4.64
C VAL A 237 -29.58 -1.82 5.18
N GLU A 238 -30.90 -1.82 5.38
CA GLU A 238 -31.58 -0.75 6.07
C GLU A 238 -31.19 -0.73 7.56
N LYS A 239 -30.80 0.44 8.05
CA LYS A 239 -30.64 0.73 9.47
C LYS A 239 -31.61 1.86 9.81
N HIS A 240 -31.94 1.97 11.09
CA HIS A 240 -33.00 2.82 11.66
C HIS A 240 -33.05 4.30 11.18
N ASN A 241 -32.01 4.83 10.50
CA ASN A 241 -32.02 6.13 9.81
C ASN A 241 -30.99 6.25 8.64
N ARG A 242 -30.42 5.13 8.16
CA ARG A 242 -29.34 5.09 7.16
C ARG A 242 -29.34 3.75 6.40
N TYR A 243 -28.82 3.74 5.17
CA TYR A 243 -28.45 2.49 4.49
C TYR A 243 -26.99 2.14 4.82
N GLY A 244 -26.76 0.93 5.35
CA GLY A 244 -25.45 0.30 5.48
C GLY A 244 -25.16 -0.62 4.29
N SER A 245 -23.95 -1.19 4.27
CA SER A 245 -23.59 -2.26 3.32
C SER A 245 -23.58 -3.61 4.02
N VAL A 246 -23.89 -4.67 3.28
CA VAL A 246 -23.64 -6.05 3.71
C VAL A 246 -22.13 -6.27 3.83
N HIS A 247 -21.72 -6.76 4.99
CA HIS A 247 -20.34 -7.14 5.26
C HIS A 247 -20.19 -8.65 5.12
N SER A 248 -19.01 -9.10 4.72
CA SER A 248 -18.70 -10.52 4.64
C SER A 248 -18.67 -11.14 6.04
N THR A 249 -19.21 -12.34 6.16
CA THR A 249 -18.93 -13.19 7.31
C THR A 249 -17.53 -13.81 7.13
N LEU A 250 -16.75 -13.86 8.22
CA LEU A 250 -15.42 -14.48 8.19
C LEU A 250 -15.60 -15.99 8.31
N ARG A 251 -15.19 -16.75 7.28
CA ARG A 251 -14.96 -18.18 7.45
C ARG A 251 -13.66 -18.37 8.20
N LYS A 252 -13.73 -18.66 9.50
CA LYS A 252 -12.58 -19.24 10.21
C LYS A 252 -12.40 -20.68 9.69
N PRO A 253 -11.32 -21.02 8.96
CA PRO A 253 -10.87 -22.41 8.97
C PRO A 253 -10.53 -22.74 10.44
N GLY A 254 -11.10 -23.84 10.96
CA GLY A 254 -10.97 -24.17 12.37
C GLY A 254 -9.51 -24.41 12.72
N LYS A 255 -8.90 -23.52 13.51
CA LYS A 255 -7.52 -23.64 14.01
C LYS A 255 -7.32 -24.76 15.06
N ILE A 256 -8.27 -25.68 15.20
CA ILE A 256 -8.24 -26.73 16.22
C ILE A 256 -8.70 -28.03 15.58
N LYS A 257 -7.75 -28.96 15.35
CA LYS A 257 -8.04 -30.34 14.95
C LYS A 257 -9.08 -30.92 15.92
N GLY A 258 -10.28 -31.21 15.41
CA GLY A 258 -11.40 -31.79 16.18
C GLY A 258 -12.62 -30.87 16.39
N LEU A 259 -12.48 -29.55 16.31
CA LEU A 259 -13.59 -28.59 16.51
C LEU A 259 -14.17 -28.03 15.20
N GLU A 260 -13.57 -28.37 14.07
CA GLU A 260 -14.04 -27.99 12.73
C GLU A 260 -15.48 -28.46 12.49
N ARG A 261 -15.81 -29.69 12.86
CA ARG A 261 -17.18 -30.24 12.71
C ARG A 261 -18.22 -29.46 13.51
N ILE A 262 -17.87 -29.01 14.72
CA ILE A 262 -18.81 -28.28 15.60
C ILE A 262 -19.01 -26.85 15.09
N THR A 263 -17.93 -26.17 14.68
CA THR A 263 -18.01 -24.82 14.09
C THR A 263 -18.76 -24.83 12.76
N GLN A 264 -18.53 -25.86 11.94
CA GLN A 264 -19.20 -26.06 10.65
C GLN A 264 -20.68 -26.45 10.83
N MET A 265 -21.03 -27.26 11.85
CA MET A 265 -22.42 -27.52 12.22
C MET A 265 -23.13 -26.25 12.72
N ALA A 266 -22.46 -25.42 13.53
CA ALA A 266 -23.02 -24.15 14.00
C ALA A 266 -23.21 -23.13 12.86
N GLN A 267 -22.32 -23.11 11.86
CA GLN A 267 -22.47 -22.28 10.65
C GLN A 267 -23.56 -22.81 9.71
N SER A 268 -23.74 -24.13 9.61
CA SER A 268 -24.82 -24.75 8.81
C SER A 268 -26.22 -24.51 9.37
N LEU A 269 -26.34 -24.12 10.66
CA LEU A 269 -27.61 -23.74 11.31
C LEU A 269 -27.99 -22.27 11.07
N LEU A 270 -27.06 -21.45 10.55
CA LEU A 270 -27.32 -20.07 10.19
C LEU A 270 -27.77 -19.98 8.72
N PRO A 271 -28.66 -19.04 8.38
CA PRO A 271 -29.02 -18.81 6.99
C PRO A 271 -27.77 -18.51 6.15
N PRO A 272 -27.71 -18.95 4.88
CA PRO A 272 -26.54 -18.77 4.04
C PRO A 272 -26.21 -17.30 3.93
N SER A 273 -24.97 -16.94 4.28
CA SER A 273 -24.58 -15.54 4.24
C SER A 273 -24.36 -15.08 2.80
N LEU A 274 -24.84 -13.88 2.48
CA LEU A 274 -24.76 -13.34 1.12
C LEU A 274 -23.31 -13.15 0.66
N LEU A 275 -22.41 -12.83 1.60
CA LEU A 275 -21.00 -12.58 1.33
C LEU A 275 -20.13 -13.30 2.38
N GLU A 276 -19.16 -14.06 1.89
CA GLU A 276 -18.22 -14.82 2.71
C GLU A 276 -16.79 -14.48 2.28
N ALA A 277 -15.90 -14.31 3.26
CA ALA A 277 -14.47 -14.13 3.02
C ALA A 277 -13.69 -15.09 3.92
N SER A 278 -12.71 -15.80 3.34
CA SER A 278 -11.80 -16.67 4.10
C SER A 278 -10.77 -15.88 4.91
N ILE A 279 -10.37 -14.71 4.42
CA ILE A 279 -9.48 -13.77 5.08
C ILE A 279 -9.92 -12.33 4.83
N GLY A 280 -9.60 -11.43 5.76
CA GLY A 280 -9.88 -10.01 5.60
C GLY A 280 -11.36 -9.70 5.68
N LEU A 281 -11.77 -8.60 5.04
CA LEU A 281 -13.15 -8.12 5.03
C LEU A 281 -13.57 -7.76 3.61
N ALA A 282 -14.68 -8.33 3.14
CA ALA A 282 -15.34 -7.89 1.93
C ALA A 282 -16.65 -7.15 2.26
N LYS A 283 -16.96 -6.10 1.49
CA LYS A 283 -18.24 -5.37 1.57
C LYS A 283 -18.48 -4.60 0.28
N TYR A 284 -19.74 -4.24 0.01
CA TYR A 284 -20.04 -3.36 -1.11
C TYR A 284 -19.67 -1.90 -0.78
N GLU A 285 -18.96 -1.26 -1.70
CA GLU A 285 -18.66 0.17 -1.60
C GLU A 285 -19.19 0.91 -2.81
N HIS A 286 -20.19 1.77 -2.55
CA HIS A 286 -20.94 2.46 -3.60
C HIS A 286 -20.07 3.35 -4.48
N ILE A 287 -19.04 3.99 -3.91
CA ILE A 287 -18.11 4.85 -4.67
C ILE A 287 -17.37 4.09 -5.78
N TYR A 288 -17.15 2.79 -5.59
CA TYR A 288 -16.49 1.94 -6.59
C TYR A 288 -17.47 1.08 -7.39
N LYS A 289 -18.78 1.16 -7.10
CA LYS A 289 -19.81 0.26 -7.64
C LYS A 289 -19.37 -1.22 -7.62
N SER A 290 -18.67 -1.60 -6.55
CA SER A 290 -17.96 -2.88 -6.47
C SER A 290 -18.11 -3.51 -5.09
N VAL A 291 -18.05 -4.84 -5.05
CA VAL A 291 -17.69 -5.56 -3.82
C VAL A 291 -16.18 -5.40 -3.65
N VAL A 292 -15.77 -4.82 -2.54
CA VAL A 292 -14.37 -4.54 -2.21
C VAL A 292 -13.91 -5.49 -1.12
N TRP A 293 -12.91 -6.30 -1.43
CA TRP A 293 -12.26 -7.23 -0.53
C TRP A 293 -10.89 -6.69 -0.11
N ARG A 294 -10.73 -6.37 1.18
CA ARG A 294 -9.48 -5.87 1.76
C ARG A 294 -8.82 -6.92 2.63
N ILE A 295 -7.56 -7.20 2.36
CA ILE A 295 -6.72 -8.19 3.05
C ILE A 295 -5.50 -7.43 3.61
N PRO A 296 -5.45 -7.16 4.93
CA PRO A 296 -4.34 -6.42 5.52
C PRO A 296 -3.00 -7.12 5.36
N ARG A 297 -2.98 -8.45 5.49
CA ARG A 297 -1.81 -9.30 5.33
C ARG A 297 -2.24 -10.66 4.80
N VAL A 298 -1.61 -11.10 3.71
CA VAL A 298 -1.77 -12.44 3.15
C VAL A 298 -0.94 -13.42 3.99
N PRO A 299 -1.53 -14.55 4.45
CA PRO A 299 -0.85 -15.51 5.30
C PRO A 299 0.26 -16.21 4.54
N GLU A 300 1.31 -16.61 5.25
CA GLU A 300 2.38 -17.41 4.66
C GLU A 300 1.89 -18.83 4.38
N LYS A 301 2.49 -19.51 3.37
CA LYS A 301 2.12 -20.89 2.99
C LYS A 301 2.13 -21.87 4.17
N ASN A 302 2.91 -21.61 5.22
CA ASN A 302 3.07 -22.47 6.40
C ASN A 302 2.15 -22.10 7.58
N GLU A 303 1.39 -21.00 7.50
CA GLU A 303 0.44 -20.59 8.56
C GLU A 303 -0.98 -21.11 8.33
N GLY A 304 -1.20 -21.82 7.21
CA GLY A 304 -2.49 -22.34 6.75
C GLY A 304 -2.67 -23.86 6.84
N GLU A 305 -1.71 -24.60 7.42
CA GLU A 305 -1.80 -26.04 7.71
C GLU A 305 -2.09 -26.35 9.19
#